data_AF-A0A4U5WR53-F1
#
_entry.id   AF-A0A4U5WR53-F1
#
_cell.length_a   1.000
_cell.length_b   1.000
_cell.length_c   1.000
_cell.angle_alpha   90.00
_cell.angle_beta   90.00
_cell.angle_gamma   90.00
#
_symmetry.space_group_name_H-M   'P 1'
#
loop_
_entity.id
_entity.type
_entity.pdbx_description
1 polymer ?
#
loop_
_entity_poly.entity_id
_entity_poly.type
_entity_poly.pdbx_seq_one_letter_code
_entity_poly.pdbx_strand_id
1 'polypeptide(L)'
;MICLVHGPETTRSAPAATRRALVARTAAVATAAWILAGVPAGTASADACAWASTGPGGIEAVAIAGGHHWPDPPCPKPTPPPSKPPEPPKPSPTPPPPKPTPPPPPPPPKPTPTPPPKPPPPKPPPPKPAPPAPAPPPPPAARPVPVPVPAPKPRPTPKPTPPPRPAPPPSPSAAPVHFPAYHAAPPRHVRHHGPSPVTYVLLITAPAIVAVAALRPR
;
A
#
# COMPACT_ATOMS: atom_id res chain seq x y z
N MET A 1 -7.67 -58.32 -2.90
CA MET A 1 -8.31 -57.08 -2.43
C MET A 1 -7.47 -55.92 -2.92
N ILE A 2 -7.92 -55.25 -3.98
CA ILE A 2 -7.18 -54.14 -4.63
C ILE A 2 -8.04 -52.91 -4.38
N CYS A 3 -7.56 -51.99 -3.56
CA CYS A 3 -8.25 -50.73 -3.28
C CYS A 3 -8.17 -49.82 -4.50
N LEU A 4 -9.26 -49.74 -5.27
CA LEU A 4 -9.51 -48.67 -6.21
C LEU A 4 -9.76 -47.38 -5.41
N VAL A 5 -8.71 -46.60 -5.20
CA VAL A 5 -8.80 -45.25 -4.66
C VAL A 5 -9.45 -44.37 -5.74
N HIS A 6 -10.71 -43.99 -5.49
CA HIS A 6 -11.40 -42.93 -6.21
C HIS A 6 -10.61 -41.62 -6.08
N GLY A 7 -10.02 -41.15 -7.17
CA GLY A 7 -9.51 -39.79 -7.27
C GLY A 7 -10.67 -38.79 -7.29
N PRO A 8 -10.54 -37.62 -6.63
CA PRO A 8 -11.59 -36.60 -6.65
C PRO A 8 -11.74 -36.02 -8.07
N GLU A 9 -12.94 -36.08 -8.60
CA GLU A 9 -13.33 -35.42 -9.85
C GLU A 9 -12.99 -33.92 -9.77
N THR A 10 -12.00 -33.49 -10.55
CA THR A 10 -11.75 -32.06 -10.76
C THR A 10 -12.91 -31.49 -11.55
N THR A 11 -13.68 -30.67 -10.86
CA THR A 11 -14.81 -29.89 -11.35
C THR A 11 -14.48 -29.13 -12.62
N ARG A 12 -15.07 -29.62 -13.72
CA ARG A 12 -15.13 -29.04 -15.05
C ARG A 12 -16.06 -27.81 -15.06
N SER A 13 -15.64 -26.69 -14.49
CA SER A 13 -16.41 -25.43 -14.54
C SER A 13 -15.51 -24.20 -14.76
N ALA A 14 -14.66 -24.22 -15.80
CA ALA A 14 -13.73 -23.15 -16.11
C ALA A 14 -13.97 -22.32 -17.41
N PRO A 15 -15.04 -22.47 -18.24
CA PRO A 15 -15.18 -21.62 -19.42
C PRO A 15 -15.99 -20.32 -19.20
N ALA A 16 -16.76 -20.23 -18.11
CA ALA A 16 -17.68 -19.10 -17.88
C ALA A 16 -17.02 -17.88 -17.22
N ALA A 17 -16.07 -18.10 -16.30
CA ALA A 17 -15.39 -17.03 -15.58
C ALA A 17 -14.44 -16.21 -16.48
N THR A 18 -13.77 -16.88 -17.43
CA THR A 18 -12.85 -16.27 -18.40
C THR A 18 -13.57 -15.41 -19.43
N ARG A 19 -14.78 -15.78 -19.88
CA ARG A 19 -15.58 -14.92 -20.77
C ARG A 19 -16.04 -13.64 -20.09
N ARG A 20 -16.48 -13.69 -18.83
CA ARG A 20 -16.91 -12.49 -18.09
C ARG A 20 -15.76 -11.50 -17.89
N ALA A 21 -14.57 -12.00 -17.60
CA ALA A 21 -13.38 -11.15 -17.45
C ALA A 21 -12.97 -10.48 -18.77
N LEU A 22 -13.11 -11.16 -19.90
CA LEU A 22 -12.80 -10.59 -21.22
C LEU A 22 -13.81 -9.48 -21.59
N VAL A 23 -15.09 -9.73 -21.38
CA VAL A 23 -16.18 -8.75 -21.66
C VAL A 23 -16.03 -7.49 -20.81
N ALA A 24 -15.66 -7.63 -19.53
CA ALA A 24 -15.43 -6.47 -18.66
C ALA A 24 -14.25 -5.61 -19.13
N ARG A 25 -13.17 -6.23 -19.61
CA ARG A 25 -12.00 -5.51 -20.14
C ARG A 25 -12.30 -4.79 -21.44
N THR A 26 -13.03 -5.43 -22.37
CA THR A 26 -13.42 -4.78 -23.63
C THR A 26 -14.36 -3.61 -23.40
N ALA A 27 -15.27 -3.71 -22.43
CA ALA A 27 -16.16 -2.61 -22.07
C ALA A 27 -15.40 -1.41 -21.50
N ALA A 28 -14.40 -1.63 -20.63
CA ALA A 28 -13.58 -0.56 -20.05
C ALA A 28 -12.72 0.17 -21.10
N VAL A 29 -12.22 -0.55 -22.11
CA VAL A 29 -11.47 0.07 -23.21
C VAL A 29 -12.40 0.89 -24.11
N ALA A 30 -13.60 0.39 -24.39
CA ALA A 30 -14.59 1.10 -25.19
C ALA A 30 -15.07 2.39 -24.51
N THR A 31 -15.30 2.38 -23.19
CA THR A 31 -15.66 3.61 -22.45
C THR A 31 -14.52 4.62 -22.40
N ALA A 32 -13.27 4.17 -22.22
CA ALA A 32 -12.11 5.06 -22.26
C ALA A 32 -11.92 5.70 -23.64
N ALA A 33 -12.11 4.93 -24.72
CA ALA A 33 -12.06 5.46 -26.09
C ALA A 33 -13.17 6.48 -26.35
N TRP A 34 -14.38 6.24 -25.83
CA TRP A 34 -15.49 7.20 -25.93
C TRP A 34 -15.24 8.50 -25.17
N ILE A 35 -14.61 8.45 -24.00
CA ILE A 35 -14.25 9.66 -23.24
C ILE A 35 -13.21 10.49 -23.99
N LEU A 36 -12.23 9.84 -24.63
CA LEU A 36 -11.21 10.55 -25.42
C LEU A 36 -11.74 11.13 -26.74
N ALA A 37 -12.68 10.44 -27.40
CA ALA A 37 -13.24 10.88 -28.67
C ALA A 37 -14.44 11.83 -28.52
N GLY A 38 -15.05 11.90 -27.33
CA GLY A 38 -16.37 12.49 -27.11
C GLY A 38 -16.42 13.96 -26.66
N VAL A 39 -15.31 14.68 -26.55
CA VAL A 39 -15.36 16.12 -26.27
C VAL A 39 -15.01 16.89 -27.53
N PRO A 40 -15.99 17.30 -28.36
CA PRO A 40 -15.75 18.44 -29.23
C PRO A 40 -15.42 19.61 -28.31
N ALA A 41 -14.19 20.14 -28.42
CA ALA A 41 -13.80 21.36 -27.77
C ALA A 41 -14.67 22.49 -28.32
N GLY A 42 -15.87 22.67 -27.74
CA GLY A 42 -16.69 23.84 -27.95
C GLY A 42 -15.89 25.06 -27.54
N THR A 43 -15.94 26.11 -28.35
CA THR A 43 -15.31 27.40 -28.07
C THR A 43 -15.75 27.89 -26.68
N ALA A 44 -14.83 27.92 -25.73
CA ALA A 44 -15.09 28.47 -24.40
C ALA A 44 -15.32 30.00 -24.54
N SER A 45 -16.58 30.42 -24.44
CA SER A 45 -16.94 31.81 -24.16
C SER A 45 -16.50 32.12 -22.73
N ALA A 46 -15.46 32.94 -22.56
CA ALA A 46 -15.02 33.38 -21.23
C ALA A 46 -15.94 34.51 -20.73
N ASP A 47 -16.85 34.19 -19.81
CA ASP A 47 -17.71 35.15 -19.08
C ASP A 47 -16.94 35.87 -17.94
N ALA A 48 -15.64 36.08 -18.14
CA ALA A 48 -14.74 36.67 -17.16
C ALA A 48 -13.62 37.44 -17.87
N CYS A 49 -13.62 38.76 -17.70
CA CYS A 49 -12.52 39.62 -18.11
C CYS A 49 -11.69 40.00 -16.88
N ALA A 50 -10.41 39.61 -16.90
CA ALA A 50 -9.42 40.08 -15.95
C ALA A 50 -8.31 40.80 -16.73
N TRP A 51 -8.01 42.03 -16.34
CA TRP A 51 -6.90 42.78 -16.90
C TRP A 51 -6.10 43.42 -15.77
N ALA A 52 -4.78 43.32 -15.90
CA ALA A 52 -3.83 44.00 -15.06
C ALA A 52 -2.79 44.68 -15.94
N SER A 53 -2.47 45.93 -15.62
CA SER A 53 -1.36 46.64 -16.24
C SER A 53 -0.49 47.27 -15.17
N THR A 54 0.81 47.15 -15.40
CA THR A 54 1.82 47.75 -14.56
C THR A 54 2.57 48.76 -15.41
N GLY A 55 2.41 50.03 -15.08
CA GLY A 55 3.09 51.14 -15.76
C GLY A 55 3.89 52.00 -14.78
N PRO A 56 4.62 53.01 -15.27
CA PRO A 56 5.37 53.94 -14.44
C PRO A 56 4.51 54.68 -13.39
N GLY A 57 3.18 54.68 -13.56
CA GLY A 57 2.20 55.27 -12.64
C GLY A 57 1.63 54.30 -11.59
N GLY A 58 2.09 53.06 -11.50
CA GLY A 58 1.63 52.07 -10.53
C GLY A 58 0.96 50.84 -11.15
N ILE A 59 0.28 50.06 -10.29
CA ILE A 59 -0.45 48.86 -10.67
C ILE A 59 -1.96 49.14 -10.69
N GLU A 60 -2.62 48.84 -11.80
CA GLU A 60 -4.08 48.78 -11.85
C GLU A 60 -4.52 47.39 -12.26
N ALA A 61 -5.45 46.82 -11.51
CA ALA A 61 -6.02 45.51 -11.75
C ALA A 61 -7.53 45.57 -11.57
N VAL A 62 -8.26 45.08 -12.58
CA VAL A 62 -9.72 44.96 -12.56
C VAL A 62 -10.10 43.55 -12.97
N ALA A 63 -10.90 42.89 -12.12
CA ALA A 63 -11.50 41.59 -12.38
C ALA A 63 -13.02 41.72 -12.27
N ILE A 64 -13.74 41.39 -13.35
CA ILE A 64 -15.20 41.40 -13.37
C ILE A 64 -15.66 39.97 -13.68
N ALA A 65 -16.51 39.43 -12.80
CA ALA A 65 -17.11 38.12 -12.94
C ALA A 65 -18.64 38.22 -12.83
N GLY A 66 -19.36 37.88 -13.91
CA GLY A 66 -20.80 37.56 -13.86
C GLY A 66 -21.68 38.20 -14.96
N GLY A 67 -22.36 37.37 -15.75
CA GLY A 67 -23.81 37.14 -15.59
C GLY A 67 -24.81 38.23 -16.03
N HIS A 68 -24.95 38.45 -17.34
CA HIS A 68 -26.13 38.89 -18.13
C HIS A 68 -27.14 39.96 -17.66
N HIS A 69 -26.99 40.70 -16.55
CA HIS A 69 -27.99 41.73 -16.22
C HIS A 69 -27.49 42.94 -15.42
N TRP A 70 -26.20 43.27 -15.53
CA TRP A 70 -25.68 44.53 -15.03
C TRP A 70 -25.40 45.47 -16.21
N PRO A 71 -25.77 46.76 -16.17
CA PRO A 71 -25.37 47.69 -17.22
C PRO A 71 -23.83 47.73 -17.23
N ASP A 72 -23.25 47.23 -18.32
CA ASP A 72 -21.80 47.14 -18.52
C ASP A 72 -21.15 48.46 -18.12
N PRO A 73 -20.28 48.50 -17.08
CA PRO A 73 -19.39 49.64 -16.94
C PRO A 73 -18.54 49.66 -18.22
N PRO A 74 -18.47 50.79 -18.95
CA PRO A 74 -17.73 50.83 -20.20
C PRO A 74 -16.28 50.46 -19.91
N CYS A 75 -15.84 49.31 -20.41
CA CYS A 75 -14.43 48.95 -20.40
C CYS A 75 -13.69 50.10 -21.12
N PRO A 76 -12.74 50.78 -20.46
CA PRO A 76 -11.98 51.82 -21.12
C PRO A 76 -11.23 51.17 -22.29
N LYS A 77 -11.57 51.59 -23.52
CA LYS A 77 -10.84 51.16 -24.71
C LYS A 77 -9.40 51.65 -24.54
N PRO A 78 -8.38 50.78 -24.62
CA PRO A 78 -7.00 51.23 -24.52
C PRO A 78 -6.75 52.32 -25.56
N THR A 79 -6.30 53.50 -25.11
CA THR A 79 -5.89 54.57 -26.00
C THR A 79 -4.80 54.02 -26.93
N PRO A 80 -4.97 54.09 -28.27
CA PRO A 80 -3.95 53.60 -29.17
C PRO A 80 -2.63 54.33 -28.87
N PRO A 81 -1.50 53.60 -28.80
CA PRO A 81 -0.21 54.25 -28.62
C PRO A 81 0.01 55.25 -29.75
N PRO A 82 0.70 56.39 -29.50
CA PRO A 82 0.99 57.37 -30.54
C PRO A 82 1.65 56.69 -31.74
N SER A 83 1.20 57.03 -32.96
CA SER A 83 1.73 56.49 -34.21
C SER A 83 3.26 56.60 -34.22
N LYS A 84 3.92 55.45 -34.36
CA LYS A 84 5.38 55.39 -34.46
C LYS A 84 5.84 56.13 -35.72
N PRO A 85 6.96 56.88 -35.67
CA PRO A 85 7.62 57.40 -36.86
C PRO A 85 7.93 56.27 -37.85
N PRO A 86 7.99 56.54 -39.17
CA PRO A 86 8.27 55.51 -40.18
C PRO A 86 9.61 54.81 -39.90
N GLU A 87 9.59 53.48 -39.89
CA GLU A 87 10.78 52.65 -39.62
C GLU A 87 11.81 52.77 -40.76
N PRO A 88 13.12 52.82 -40.44
CA PRO A 88 14.17 52.72 -41.43
C PRO A 88 14.14 51.35 -42.14
N PRO A 89 14.65 51.25 -43.38
CA PRO A 89 14.59 50.02 -44.16
C PRO A 89 15.28 48.86 -43.43
N LYS A 90 14.59 47.72 -43.40
CA LYS A 90 14.99 46.50 -42.69
C LYS A 90 16.32 45.97 -43.26
N PRO A 91 17.38 45.81 -42.44
CA PRO A 91 18.62 45.20 -42.91
C PRO A 91 18.38 43.75 -43.35
N SER A 92 19.10 43.35 -44.40
CA SER A 92 19.06 42.00 -44.97
C SER A 92 19.35 40.94 -43.89
N PRO A 93 18.62 39.80 -43.86
CA PRO A 93 18.81 38.79 -42.83
C PRO A 93 20.21 38.17 -42.90
N THR A 94 20.93 38.22 -41.77
CA THR A 94 22.19 37.50 -41.58
C THR A 94 21.91 35.99 -41.68
N PRO A 95 22.70 35.22 -42.44
CA PRO A 95 22.53 33.77 -42.52
C PRO A 95 22.65 33.11 -41.14
N PRO A 96 21.90 32.04 -40.89
CA PRO A 96 21.92 31.37 -39.60
C PRO A 96 23.31 30.78 -39.31
N PRO A 97 23.76 30.80 -38.05
CA PRO A 97 25.01 30.18 -37.67
C PRO A 97 24.97 28.67 -37.97
N PRO A 98 26.12 28.06 -38.32
CA PRO A 98 26.20 26.63 -38.57
C PRO A 98 25.79 25.85 -37.33
N LYS A 99 25.07 24.74 -37.55
CA LYS A 99 24.58 23.87 -36.48
C LYS A 99 25.77 23.30 -35.69
N PRO A 100 25.75 23.32 -34.34
CA PRO A 100 26.80 22.72 -33.53
C PRO A 100 26.97 21.24 -33.85
N THR A 101 28.21 20.80 -34.00
CA THR A 101 28.55 19.38 -34.15
C THR A 101 28.14 18.64 -32.88
N PRO A 102 27.43 17.50 -32.96
CA PRO A 102 27.06 16.72 -31.79
C PRO A 102 28.30 16.26 -31.01
N PRO A 103 28.23 16.19 -29.68
CA PRO A 103 29.32 15.71 -28.84
C PRO A 103 29.62 14.23 -29.16
N PRO A 104 30.89 13.79 -28.97
CA PRO A 104 31.24 12.39 -29.14
C PRO A 104 30.46 11.49 -28.17
N PRO A 105 30.16 10.24 -28.56
CA PRO A 105 29.46 9.30 -27.70
C PRO A 105 30.27 9.00 -26.43
N PRO A 106 29.60 8.74 -25.30
CA PRO A 106 30.28 8.38 -24.05
C PRO A 106 31.04 7.05 -24.21
N PRO A 107 32.16 6.87 -23.49
CA PRO A 107 32.91 5.62 -23.51
C PRO A 107 32.07 4.44 -22.99
N PRO A 108 32.37 3.21 -23.45
CA PRO A 108 31.64 2.03 -23.00
C PRO A 108 31.83 1.79 -21.50
N PRO A 109 30.79 1.29 -20.80
CA PRO A 109 30.87 0.99 -19.38
C PRO A 109 31.91 -0.11 -19.11
N LYS A 110 32.62 0.02 -17.99
CA LYS A 110 33.61 -0.97 -17.55
C LYS A 110 32.90 -2.28 -17.17
N PRO A 111 33.47 -3.47 -17.52
CA PRO A 111 32.87 -4.74 -17.15
C PRO A 111 32.74 -4.90 -15.64
N THR A 112 31.57 -5.36 -15.19
CA THR A 112 31.29 -5.68 -13.79
C THR A 112 32.09 -6.91 -13.37
N PRO A 113 32.81 -6.88 -12.23
CA PRO A 113 33.54 -8.05 -11.75
C PRO A 113 32.59 -9.21 -11.43
N THR A 114 33.01 -10.43 -11.79
CA THR A 114 32.27 -11.66 -11.48
C THR A 114 32.27 -11.90 -9.96
N PRO A 115 31.11 -12.18 -9.33
CA PRO A 115 31.07 -12.48 -7.90
C PRO A 115 31.84 -13.77 -7.57
N PRO A 116 32.43 -13.86 -6.37
CA PRO A 116 33.14 -15.07 -5.94
C PRO A 116 32.19 -16.27 -5.82
N PRO A 117 32.68 -17.50 -6.03
CA PRO A 117 31.88 -18.72 -5.87
C PRO A 117 31.36 -18.87 -4.44
N LYS A 118 30.13 -19.38 -4.32
CA LYS A 118 29.48 -19.62 -3.02
C LYS A 118 30.21 -20.75 -2.26
N PRO A 119 30.47 -20.60 -0.94
CA PRO A 119 31.05 -21.67 -0.14
C PRO A 119 30.19 -22.95 -0.13
N PRO A 120 30.81 -24.13 0.02
CA PRO A 120 30.09 -25.39 0.14
C PRO A 120 29.24 -25.42 1.43
N PRO A 121 28.11 -26.15 1.44
CA PRO A 121 27.29 -26.28 2.64
C PRO A 121 28.04 -26.99 3.78
N PRO A 122 27.75 -26.66 5.05
CA PRO A 122 28.33 -27.33 6.20
C PRO A 122 27.91 -28.80 6.26
N LYS A 123 28.79 -29.66 6.77
CA LYS A 123 28.50 -31.09 6.96
C LYS A 123 27.40 -31.27 8.03
N PRO A 124 26.49 -32.25 7.88
CA PRO A 124 25.52 -32.59 8.91
C PRO A 124 26.20 -32.97 10.24
N PRO A 125 25.60 -32.62 11.40
CA PRO A 125 26.11 -33.04 12.70
C PRO A 125 26.01 -34.57 12.87
N PRO A 126 26.89 -35.17 13.69
CA PRO A 126 26.82 -36.59 13.98
C PRO A 126 25.52 -36.96 14.72
N PRO A 127 25.00 -38.18 14.55
CA PRO A 127 23.81 -38.65 15.25
C PRO A 127 24.05 -38.68 16.77
N LYS A 128 23.04 -38.28 17.54
CA LYS A 128 23.08 -38.28 19.00
C LYS A 128 23.10 -39.72 19.53
N PRO A 129 23.91 -40.05 20.55
CA PRO A 129 23.88 -41.36 21.20
C PRO A 129 22.48 -41.71 21.72
N ALA A 130 22.11 -42.99 21.63
CA ALA A 130 20.86 -43.48 22.20
C ALA A 130 20.86 -43.32 23.73
N PRO A 131 19.73 -42.94 24.34
CA PRO A 131 19.62 -42.84 25.79
C PRO A 131 19.81 -44.23 26.45
N PRO A 132 20.39 -44.28 27.65
CA PRO A 132 20.54 -45.53 28.40
C PRO A 132 19.17 -46.12 28.77
N ALA A 133 19.12 -47.46 28.89
CA ALA A 133 17.92 -48.16 29.28
C ALA A 133 17.45 -47.75 30.70
N PRO A 134 16.13 -47.64 30.95
CA PRO A 134 15.62 -47.36 32.29
C PRO A 134 16.03 -48.41 33.32
N ALA A 135 16.34 -47.98 34.54
CA ALA A 135 16.60 -48.88 35.66
C ALA A 135 15.32 -49.64 36.06
N PRO A 136 15.43 -50.88 36.57
CA PRO A 136 14.29 -51.64 37.07
C PRO A 136 13.62 -50.94 38.27
N PRO A 137 12.30 -51.09 38.44
CA PRO A 137 11.57 -50.49 39.55
C PRO A 137 12.01 -51.08 40.90
N PRO A 138 12.01 -50.29 41.99
CA PRO A 138 12.33 -50.79 43.32
C PRO A 138 11.24 -51.75 43.84
N PRO A 139 11.60 -52.67 44.76
CA PRO A 139 10.63 -53.59 45.36
C PRO A 139 9.56 -52.83 46.17
N PRO A 140 8.32 -53.38 46.27
CA PRO A 140 7.25 -52.76 47.05
C PRO A 140 7.62 -52.62 48.53
N ALA A 141 7.38 -51.43 49.09
CA ALA A 141 7.57 -51.18 50.52
C ALA A 141 6.58 -52.00 51.36
N ALA A 142 7.03 -52.51 52.51
CA ALA A 142 6.20 -53.24 53.45
C ALA A 142 5.04 -52.36 53.98
N ARG A 143 3.87 -52.97 54.12
CA ARG A 143 2.64 -52.30 54.54
C ARG A 143 2.76 -51.87 56.02
N PRO A 144 2.51 -50.59 56.38
CA PRO A 144 2.57 -50.17 57.77
C PRO A 144 1.45 -50.80 58.60
N VAL A 145 1.78 -51.14 59.85
CA VAL A 145 0.85 -51.68 60.85
C VAL A 145 -0.08 -50.56 61.34
N PRO A 146 -1.40 -50.78 61.51
CA PRO A 146 -2.32 -49.75 62.00
C PRO A 146 -1.97 -49.30 63.42
N VAL A 147 -1.87 -47.99 63.62
CA VAL A 147 -1.67 -47.38 64.95
C VAL A 147 -3.04 -47.22 65.65
N PRO A 148 -3.16 -47.54 66.94
CA PRO A 148 -4.41 -47.36 67.69
C PRO A 148 -4.86 -45.90 67.77
N VAL A 149 -6.16 -45.65 67.61
CA VAL A 149 -6.77 -44.31 67.68
C VAL A 149 -6.88 -43.85 69.14
N PRO A 150 -6.35 -42.67 69.52
CA PRO A 150 -6.51 -42.14 70.88
C PRO A 150 -7.95 -41.68 71.18
N ALA A 151 -8.36 -41.81 72.45
CA ALA A 151 -9.67 -41.37 72.92
C ALA A 151 -9.87 -39.83 72.85
N PRO A 152 -11.08 -39.35 72.56
CA PRO A 152 -11.36 -37.92 72.42
C PRO A 152 -11.30 -37.17 73.77
N LYS A 153 -10.70 -35.98 73.75
CA LYS A 153 -10.60 -35.10 74.93
C LYS A 153 -11.93 -34.37 75.23
N PRO A 154 -12.23 -34.07 76.51
CA PRO A 154 -13.42 -33.30 76.89
C PRO A 154 -13.42 -31.88 76.32
N ARG A 155 -14.61 -31.38 75.96
CA ARG A 155 -14.83 -30.05 75.40
C ARG A 155 -14.76 -28.97 76.51
N PRO A 156 -13.96 -27.90 76.34
CA PRO A 156 -13.90 -26.82 77.32
C PRO A 156 -15.18 -25.97 77.30
N THR A 157 -15.51 -25.41 78.48
CA THR A 157 -16.64 -24.51 78.73
C THR A 157 -16.41 -23.14 78.07
N PRO A 158 -17.45 -22.54 77.44
CA PRO A 158 -17.31 -21.27 76.76
C PRO A 158 -17.19 -20.09 77.75
N LYS A 159 -16.28 -19.17 77.44
CA LYS A 159 -16.06 -17.91 78.17
C LYS A 159 -17.14 -16.87 77.79
N PRO A 160 -17.56 -15.98 78.71
CA PRO A 160 -18.54 -14.94 78.40
C PRO A 160 -18.07 -14.00 77.28
N THR A 161 -18.97 -13.73 76.34
CA THR A 161 -18.77 -12.83 75.20
C THR A 161 -18.80 -11.37 75.67
N PRO A 162 -17.78 -10.54 75.36
CA PRO A 162 -17.80 -9.12 75.67
C PRO A 162 -18.85 -8.35 74.83
N PRO A 163 -19.35 -7.19 75.31
CA PRO A 163 -20.35 -6.41 74.59
C PRO A 163 -19.81 -5.88 73.25
N PRO A 164 -20.68 -5.73 72.24
CA PRO A 164 -20.28 -5.30 70.90
C PRO A 164 -19.74 -3.86 70.91
N ARG A 165 -18.58 -3.68 70.27
CA ARG A 165 -17.97 -2.38 70.02
C ARG A 165 -18.77 -1.61 68.95
N PRO A 166 -18.96 -0.29 69.08
CA PRO A 166 -19.63 0.51 68.04
C PRO A 166 -18.92 0.38 66.69
N ALA A 167 -19.71 0.20 65.64
CA ALA A 167 -19.22 0.10 64.27
C ALA A 167 -18.64 1.44 63.79
N PRO A 168 -17.48 1.44 63.08
CA PRO A 168 -16.95 2.66 62.47
C PRO A 168 -17.90 3.17 61.36
N PRO A 169 -17.90 4.48 61.06
CA PRO A 169 -18.70 5.04 59.97
C PRO A 169 -18.27 4.44 58.61
N PRO A 170 -19.19 4.30 57.65
CA PRO A 170 -18.88 3.75 56.34
C PRO A 170 -17.86 4.64 55.62
N SER A 171 -16.68 4.09 55.34
CA SER A 171 -15.71 4.72 54.46
C SER A 171 -16.28 4.72 53.04
N PRO A 172 -16.17 5.82 52.27
CA PRO A 172 -16.59 5.84 50.87
C PRO A 172 -15.72 4.83 50.10
N SER A 173 -16.32 3.69 49.76
CA SER A 173 -15.70 2.69 48.90
C SER A 173 -15.77 3.21 47.47
N ALA A 174 -14.63 3.65 46.92
CA ALA A 174 -14.53 3.93 45.51
C ALA A 174 -14.94 2.66 44.73
N ALA A 175 -15.88 2.80 43.80
CA ALA A 175 -16.27 1.69 42.95
C ALA A 175 -15.03 1.19 42.18
N PRO A 176 -14.76 -0.13 42.14
CA PRO A 176 -13.66 -0.66 41.36
C PRO A 176 -13.86 -0.27 39.89
N VAL A 177 -12.95 0.54 39.35
CA VAL A 177 -13.00 0.91 37.94
C VAL A 177 -12.58 -0.30 37.13
N HIS A 178 -13.51 -0.86 36.36
CA HIS A 178 -13.24 -2.00 35.51
C HIS A 178 -12.44 -1.54 34.28
N PHE A 179 -11.15 -1.81 34.28
CA PHE A 179 -10.31 -1.59 33.11
C PHE A 179 -10.49 -2.77 32.14
N PRO A 180 -10.87 -2.51 30.88
CA PRO A 180 -10.90 -3.57 29.88
C PRO A 180 -9.48 -4.12 29.69
N ALA A 181 -9.37 -5.44 29.57
CA ALA A 181 -8.09 -6.10 29.30
C ALA A 181 -7.54 -5.56 27.97
N TYR A 182 -6.44 -4.81 28.03
CA TYR A 182 -5.81 -4.24 26.86
C TYR A 182 -5.11 -5.38 26.09
N HIS A 183 -5.74 -5.87 25.04
CA HIS A 183 -5.13 -6.81 24.12
C HIS A 183 -4.48 -6.02 22.98
N ALA A 184 -3.16 -6.10 22.86
CA ALA A 184 -2.46 -5.56 21.71
C ALA A 184 -3.01 -6.23 20.44
N ALA A 185 -3.48 -5.42 19.50
CA ALA A 185 -3.97 -5.92 18.22
C ALA A 185 -2.82 -6.69 17.53
N PRO A 186 -3.07 -7.91 17.02
CA PRO A 186 -2.04 -8.68 16.34
C PRO A 186 -1.55 -7.89 15.11
N PRO A 187 -0.25 -7.98 14.79
CA PRO A 187 0.30 -7.30 13.63
C PRO A 187 -0.45 -7.76 12.37
N ARG A 188 -1.04 -6.80 11.66
CA ARG A 188 -1.70 -7.07 10.38
C ARG A 188 -0.64 -7.42 9.36
N HIS A 189 -0.59 -8.69 8.95
CA HIS A 189 0.15 -9.08 7.76
C HIS A 189 -0.48 -8.41 6.54
N VAL A 190 0.19 -7.39 6.01
CA VAL A 190 -0.13 -6.84 4.70
C VAL A 190 0.12 -7.94 3.69
N ARG A 191 -0.96 -8.60 3.24
CA ARG A 191 -0.86 -9.56 2.15
C ARG A 191 -0.57 -8.76 0.88
N HIS A 192 0.67 -8.82 0.42
CA HIS A 192 1.03 -8.32 -0.90
C HIS A 192 0.38 -9.21 -1.96
N HIS A 193 -0.86 -8.88 -2.33
CA HIS A 193 -1.57 -9.46 -3.46
C HIS A 193 -1.11 -8.78 -4.75
N GLY A 194 0.16 -8.98 -5.10
CA GLY A 194 0.71 -8.62 -6.39
C GLY A 194 0.75 -9.83 -7.33
N PRO A 195 0.67 -9.65 -8.66
CA PRO A 195 1.06 -10.70 -9.59
C PRO A 195 2.50 -11.13 -9.28
N SER A 196 2.81 -12.42 -9.45
CA SER A 196 4.18 -12.93 -9.28
C SER A 196 5.17 -12.02 -10.03
N PRO A 197 6.33 -11.70 -9.45
CA PRO A 197 7.32 -10.83 -10.11
C PRO A 197 7.68 -11.35 -11.51
N VAL A 198 7.65 -12.67 -11.71
CA VAL A 198 7.82 -13.31 -13.02
C VAL A 198 6.68 -12.95 -13.97
N THR A 199 5.43 -13.02 -13.52
CA THR A 199 4.26 -12.63 -14.30
C THR A 199 4.30 -11.14 -14.66
N TYR A 200 4.75 -10.28 -13.74
CA TYR A 200 4.90 -8.85 -13.99
C TYR A 200 5.96 -8.57 -15.07
N VAL A 201 7.14 -9.19 -14.95
CA VAL A 201 8.22 -9.08 -15.96
C VAL A 201 7.77 -9.63 -17.32
N LEU A 202 7.04 -10.75 -17.34
CA LEU A 202 6.53 -11.33 -18.58
C LEU A 202 5.52 -10.41 -19.28
N LEU A 203 4.62 -9.77 -18.52
CA LEU A 203 3.65 -8.82 -19.06
C LEU A 203 4.31 -7.59 -19.70
N ILE A 204 5.49 -7.18 -19.21
CA ILE A 204 6.24 -6.04 -19.75
C ILE A 204 7.09 -6.45 -20.96
N THR A 205 7.78 -7.59 -20.87
CA THR A 205 8.79 -7.97 -21.86
C THR A 205 8.20 -8.67 -23.08
N ALA A 206 7.11 -9.43 -22.94
CA ALA A 206 6.52 -10.17 -24.05
C ALA A 206 6.04 -9.26 -25.21
N PRO A 207 5.33 -8.13 -24.97
CA PRO A 207 4.91 -7.23 -26.05
C PRO A 207 6.10 -6.61 -26.79
N ALA A 208 7.18 -6.28 -26.07
CA ALA A 208 8.38 -5.71 -26.67
C ALA A 208 9.07 -6.70 -27.61
N ILE A 209 9.17 -7.98 -27.22
CA ILE A 209 9.76 -9.03 -28.06
C ILE A 209 8.91 -9.27 -29.31
N VAL A 210 7.58 -9.30 -29.16
CA VAL A 210 6.65 -9.46 -30.30
C VAL A 210 6.78 -8.28 -31.28
N ALA A 211 6.88 -7.04 -30.77
CA ALA A 211 7.09 -5.87 -31.60
C ALA A 211 8.43 -5.93 -32.35
N VAL A 212 9.52 -6.31 -31.67
CA VAL A 212 10.83 -6.47 -32.33
C VAL A 212 10.80 -7.56 -33.40
N ALA A 213 10.09 -8.67 -33.16
CA ALA A 213 9.93 -9.73 -34.15
C ALA A 213 9.11 -9.26 -35.37
N ALA A 214 8.10 -8.42 -35.16
CA ALA A 214 7.28 -7.87 -36.25
C ALA A 214 8.00 -6.76 -37.05
N LEU A 215 8.87 -5.99 -36.40
CA LEU A 215 9.64 -4.91 -37.05
C LEU A 215 10.95 -5.37 -37.69
N ARG A 216 11.39 -6.62 -37.50
CA ARG A 216 12.54 -7.14 -38.23
C ARG A 216 12.13 -7.36 -39.69
N PRO A 217 12.72 -6.62 -40.66
CA PRO A 217 12.54 -6.93 -42.06
C PRO A 217 13.17 -8.30 -42.30
N ARG A 218 12.42 -9.18 -42.99
CA ARG A 218 12.88 -10.50 -43.40
C ARG A 218 14.03 -10.40 -44.40
#